data_AF-A0A2D9XFS6-F1
#
_entry.id   AF-A0A2D9XFS6-F1
#
_cell.length_a   1.000
_cell.length_b   1.000
_cell.length_c   1.000
_cell.angle_alpha   90.00
_cell.angle_beta   90.00
_cell.angle_gamma   90.00
#
_symmetry.space_group_name_H-M   'P 1'
#
loop_
_entity.id
_entity.type
_entity.pdbx_description
1 polymer ?
#
loop_
_entity_poly.entity_id
_entity_poly.type
_entity_poly.pdbx_seq_one_letter_code
_entity_poly.pdbx_strand_id
1 'polypeptide(L)'
;MSDKEQSEIIPFSSNRSTPPGRLTLNQYTDVLSKKISIGEKGYIDQFEDWLLCDKWTELDACYILAGMIPKTMKPDEEGLIRIKDGNRPSPSDIEDYHRIKGLWENTEHQRGNKKYFVEPGEANLSGTVRPIYAYLWSTEKGLKSSWMTKAFDAGFLKHPKKDLLLSTIEAQAEIYHKFFVGLQLKIALEEPREKIFDWSFLLFRSIQEKKFAPSFSKLDLEGLPDAVACARYHMLSNTLGGVSVEYMEESKQKAWVRFRYPRWIFSGPAICGIPIEVSRGFLKGWYAHNGVVLKNPKLGFVCVSEDMTGQFGLCGYFKEYDRELSPDERLQFKPDEIVPKFCEDNQPDLKIKDWGKERLTKTRLNYSVNYFCHGLIALCEIVGIEKTREYGAHVGRLIGAQYYQSLAKRFGLVEGGPREVVEFLTLMMQGLGDKCSDIKHSKHSSEFRQRIPEFLYEHQLNSDFLILCWIEI
;
A
#
# COMPACT_ATOMS: atom_id res chain seq x y z
N MET A 1 0.86 -48.35 -35.46
CA MET A 1 2.03 -49.25 -35.67
C MET A 1 3.04 -48.46 -36.47
N SER A 2 4.27 -48.19 -36.08
CA SER A 2 5.09 -48.36 -34.87
C SER A 2 6.31 -47.46 -35.16
N ASP A 3 6.64 -46.48 -34.32
CA ASP A 3 7.49 -46.59 -33.14
C ASP A 3 8.87 -47.26 -33.37
N LYS A 4 9.91 -46.44 -33.12
CA LYS A 4 11.18 -46.74 -32.41
C LYS A 4 12.28 -47.51 -33.16
N GLU A 5 13.57 -47.23 -32.99
CA GLU A 5 14.36 -46.74 -31.83
C GLU A 5 15.68 -46.09 -32.35
N GLN A 6 16.13 -44.92 -31.86
CA GLN A 6 17.10 -44.67 -30.74
C GLN A 6 18.50 -45.26 -30.98
N SER A 7 19.62 -44.57 -30.71
CA SER A 7 20.08 -43.87 -29.50
C SER A 7 21.21 -42.88 -29.88
N GLU A 8 21.75 -41.93 -29.12
CA GLU A 8 21.63 -41.20 -27.84
C GLU A 8 22.79 -40.15 -27.96
N ILE A 9 22.83 -38.96 -27.36
CA ILE A 9 23.07 -38.63 -25.95
C ILE A 9 22.95 -37.10 -25.85
N ILE A 10 22.20 -36.62 -24.87
CA ILE A 10 22.15 -35.24 -24.41
C ILE A 10 23.39 -34.94 -23.54
N PRO A 11 23.94 -33.72 -23.58
CA PRO A 11 24.15 -33.03 -22.31
C PRO A 11 23.56 -31.61 -22.34
N PHE A 12 22.38 -31.49 -21.72
CA PHE A 12 22.00 -30.31 -20.97
C PHE A 12 23.04 -30.17 -19.86
N SER A 13 23.98 -29.24 -19.99
CA SER A 13 24.64 -28.69 -18.82
C SER A 13 23.77 -27.57 -18.27
N SER A 14 23.15 -27.85 -17.13
CA SER A 14 22.76 -26.83 -16.15
C SER A 14 23.93 -25.87 -15.92
N ASN A 15 23.80 -24.62 -16.37
CA ASN A 15 24.38 -23.41 -15.76
C ASN A 15 24.35 -22.25 -16.77
N ARG A 16 23.47 -21.25 -16.51
CA ARG A 16 23.60 -19.80 -16.77
C ARG A 16 22.28 -19.16 -17.26
N SER A 17 21.73 -18.37 -16.34
CA SER A 17 20.95 -17.14 -16.50
C SER A 17 19.88 -17.08 -17.58
N THR A 18 18.62 -17.08 -17.13
CA THR A 18 17.55 -16.30 -17.73
C THR A 18 18.09 -14.92 -18.17
N PRO A 19 17.85 -14.45 -19.41
CA PRO A 19 18.23 -13.10 -19.81
C PRO A 19 17.62 -12.05 -18.89
N PRO A 20 18.32 -10.95 -18.53
CA PRO A 20 17.73 -9.89 -17.73
C PRO A 20 16.69 -9.14 -18.56
N GLY A 21 15.46 -9.01 -18.04
CA GLY A 21 14.47 -8.06 -18.58
C GLY A 21 13.09 -8.59 -18.97
N ARG A 22 12.69 -9.85 -18.67
CA ARG A 22 11.30 -10.28 -18.87
C ARG A 22 10.45 -10.15 -17.59
N LEU A 23 9.21 -9.71 -17.79
CA LEU A 23 8.18 -9.58 -16.76
C LEU A 23 7.87 -10.92 -16.10
N THR A 24 7.56 -10.90 -14.81
CA THR A 24 6.97 -12.05 -14.11
C THR A 24 5.56 -12.33 -14.62
N LEU A 25 5.06 -13.54 -14.41
CA LEU A 25 3.71 -13.92 -14.83
C LEU A 25 2.63 -12.96 -14.30
N ASN A 26 2.77 -12.46 -13.07
CA ASN A 26 1.86 -11.48 -12.49
C ASN A 26 1.95 -10.11 -13.19
N GLN A 27 3.16 -9.68 -13.54
CA GLN A 27 3.36 -8.45 -14.30
C GLN A 27 2.77 -8.55 -15.71
N TYR A 28 2.82 -9.74 -16.31
CA TYR A 28 2.19 -10.01 -17.61
C TYR A 28 0.66 -9.97 -17.53
N THR A 29 0.05 -10.55 -16.50
CA THR A 29 -1.41 -10.52 -16.28
C THR A 29 -1.93 -9.10 -16.01
N ASP A 30 -1.19 -8.30 -15.23
CA ASP A 30 -1.50 -6.87 -15.02
C ASP A 30 -1.50 -6.09 -16.33
N VAL A 31 -0.56 -6.40 -17.25
CA VAL A 31 -0.48 -5.76 -18.57
C VAL A 31 -1.67 -6.15 -19.44
N LEU A 32 -2.06 -7.42 -19.46
CA LEU A 32 -3.24 -7.90 -20.22
C LEU A 32 -4.54 -7.20 -19.78
N SER A 33 -4.71 -6.95 -18.48
CA SER A 33 -5.89 -6.22 -17.98
C SER A 33 -5.94 -4.75 -18.43
N LYS A 34 -4.77 -4.10 -18.55
CA LYS A 34 -4.65 -2.71 -19.06
C LYS A 34 -4.88 -2.62 -20.56
N LYS A 35 -4.54 -3.67 -21.32
CA LYS A 35 -4.81 -3.76 -22.77
C LYS A 35 -6.30 -3.68 -23.09
N ILE A 36 -7.12 -4.36 -22.28
CA ILE A 36 -8.57 -4.43 -22.46
C ILE A 36 -9.24 -3.05 -22.26
N SER A 37 -8.66 -2.17 -21.44
CA SER A 37 -9.26 -0.86 -21.13
C SER A 37 -9.00 0.24 -22.18
N ILE A 38 -8.05 0.04 -23.12
CA ILE A 38 -7.58 1.09 -24.05
C ILE A 38 -8.25 1.02 -25.44
N GLY A 39 -8.92 -0.09 -25.79
CA GLY A 39 -9.70 -0.25 -27.01
C GLY A 39 -8.88 -0.56 -28.27
N GLU A 40 -9.43 -1.41 -29.15
CA GLU A 40 -8.80 -1.83 -30.41
C GLU A 40 -8.78 -0.70 -31.44
N LYS A 41 -7.64 -0.02 -31.56
CA LYS A 41 -6.98 0.34 -32.83
C LYS A 41 -5.71 1.13 -32.53
N GLY A 42 -4.58 0.45 -32.71
CA GLY A 42 -3.26 1.08 -32.81
C GLY A 42 -2.46 1.11 -31.52
N TYR A 43 -2.02 -0.06 -31.06
CA TYR A 43 -0.76 -0.25 -30.34
C TYR A 43 -0.32 -1.69 -30.63
N ILE A 44 0.73 -1.86 -31.43
CA ILE A 44 1.24 -3.18 -31.83
C ILE A 44 1.68 -3.92 -30.56
N ASP A 45 1.41 -5.21 -30.46
CA ASP A 45 1.86 -6.07 -29.33
C ASP A 45 3.37 -5.93 -29.03
N GLN A 46 4.18 -5.57 -30.05
CA GLN A 46 5.61 -5.31 -29.95
C GLN A 46 5.95 -4.00 -29.23
N PHE A 47 5.06 -3.00 -29.22
CA PHE A 47 5.32 -1.68 -28.62
C PHE A 47 5.20 -1.71 -27.09
N GLU A 48 4.34 -2.57 -26.54
CA GLU A 48 4.24 -2.76 -25.10
C GLU A 48 5.57 -3.25 -24.52
N ASP A 49 6.26 -4.17 -25.20
CA ASP A 49 7.59 -4.62 -24.79
C ASP A 49 8.59 -3.47 -24.69
N TRP A 50 8.53 -2.49 -25.61
CA TRP A 50 9.36 -1.29 -25.57
C TRP A 50 8.97 -0.35 -24.42
N LEU A 51 7.69 -0.12 -24.17
CA LEU A 51 7.23 0.67 -23.01
C LEU A 51 7.62 0.03 -21.66
N LEU A 52 7.71 -1.30 -21.63
CA LEU A 52 8.05 -2.10 -20.45
C LEU A 52 9.57 -2.27 -20.26
N CYS A 53 10.38 -1.87 -21.24
CA CYS A 53 11.83 -1.83 -21.09
C CYS A 53 12.22 -0.84 -20.00
N ASP A 54 13.09 -1.24 -19.07
CA ASP A 54 13.59 -0.34 -18.02
C ASP A 54 14.51 0.77 -18.57
N LYS A 55 14.99 0.59 -19.80
CA LYS A 55 15.88 1.52 -20.50
C LYS A 55 15.70 1.46 -22.01
N TRP A 56 15.88 2.61 -22.64
CA TRP A 56 16.03 2.77 -24.09
C TRP A 56 17.44 3.27 -24.38
N THR A 57 18.00 2.94 -25.54
CA THR A 57 19.11 3.75 -26.06
C THR A 57 18.57 5.15 -26.37
N GLU A 58 19.43 6.17 -26.39
CA GLU A 58 19.01 7.51 -26.83
C GLU A 58 18.49 7.53 -28.26
N LEU A 59 19.01 6.63 -29.10
CA LEU A 59 18.52 6.42 -30.46
C LEU A 59 17.09 5.89 -30.47
N ASP A 60 16.82 4.84 -29.69
CA ASP A 60 15.48 4.26 -29.55
C ASP A 60 14.51 5.28 -28.95
N ALA A 61 14.96 6.07 -27.98
CA ALA A 61 14.16 7.16 -27.45
C ALA A 61 13.75 8.13 -28.56
N CYS A 62 14.68 8.57 -29.42
CA CYS A 62 14.35 9.46 -30.54
C CYS A 62 13.37 8.82 -31.55
N TYR A 63 13.54 7.53 -31.88
CA TYR A 63 12.60 6.81 -32.76
C TYR A 63 11.21 6.72 -32.14
N ILE A 64 11.15 6.30 -30.87
CA ILE A 64 9.91 6.14 -30.13
C ILE A 64 9.20 7.48 -30.06
N LEU A 65 9.88 8.57 -29.66
CA LEU A 65 9.29 9.91 -29.62
C LEU A 65 8.74 10.38 -30.99
N ALA A 66 9.36 9.96 -32.09
CA ALA A 66 8.91 10.22 -33.46
C ALA A 66 7.75 9.31 -33.93
N GLY A 67 7.24 8.41 -33.07
CA GLY A 67 6.15 7.51 -33.41
C GLY A 67 6.60 6.23 -34.12
N MET A 68 7.88 5.85 -33.99
CA MET A 68 8.48 4.70 -34.66
C MET A 68 9.17 3.75 -33.68
N ILE A 69 9.24 2.47 -34.04
CA ILE A 69 10.05 1.47 -33.33
C ILE A 69 10.79 0.56 -34.31
N PRO A 70 11.92 -0.03 -33.90
CA PRO A 70 12.48 -1.19 -34.60
C PRO A 70 11.44 -2.33 -34.66
N LYS A 71 11.31 -2.95 -35.84
CA LYS A 71 10.41 -4.07 -36.10
C LYS A 71 10.74 -5.28 -35.23
N THR A 72 12.01 -5.45 -34.85
CA THR A 72 12.43 -6.45 -33.88
C THR A 72 13.43 -5.86 -32.88
N MET A 73 13.55 -6.51 -31.73
CA MET A 73 14.55 -6.21 -30.70
C MET A 73 15.96 -6.69 -31.06
N LYS A 74 16.15 -7.31 -32.24
CA LYS A 74 17.43 -7.87 -32.63
C LYS A 74 18.28 -6.81 -33.36
N PRO A 75 19.60 -6.72 -33.09
CA PRO A 75 20.46 -5.68 -33.67
C PRO A 75 20.60 -5.72 -35.21
N ASP A 76 20.18 -6.81 -35.86
CA ASP A 76 20.48 -7.17 -37.25
C ASP A 76 19.28 -7.04 -38.22
N GLU A 77 18.11 -6.58 -37.78
CA GLU A 77 16.96 -6.30 -38.64
C GLU A 77 16.63 -4.78 -38.69
N GLU A 78 17.19 -4.06 -39.66
CA GLU A 78 17.11 -2.59 -39.82
C GLU A 78 15.73 -2.02 -40.24
N GLY A 79 14.63 -2.73 -39.98
CA GLY A 79 13.29 -2.25 -40.34
C GLY A 79 12.67 -1.40 -39.23
N LEU A 80 12.51 -0.08 -39.43
CA LEU A 80 11.61 0.72 -38.59
C LEU A 80 10.15 0.52 -39.03
N ILE A 81 9.23 0.57 -38.08
CA ILE A 81 7.78 0.58 -38.30
C ILE A 81 7.11 1.68 -37.49
N ARG A 82 5.98 2.18 -37.97
CA ARG A 82 5.17 3.18 -37.25
C ARG A 82 4.37 2.52 -36.14
N ILE A 83 4.38 3.12 -34.96
CA ILE A 83 3.64 2.63 -33.78
C ILE A 83 2.12 2.62 -34.05
N LYS A 84 1.63 3.60 -34.81
CA LYS A 84 0.19 3.79 -35.08
C LYS A 84 -0.45 2.63 -35.84
N ASP A 85 0.25 2.07 -36.83
CA ASP A 85 -0.34 1.15 -37.80
C ASP A 85 0.59 0.03 -38.30
N GLY A 86 1.83 -0.03 -37.83
CA GLY A 86 2.80 -1.06 -38.20
C GLY A 86 3.36 -0.94 -39.62
N ASN A 87 3.02 0.11 -40.35
CA ASN A 87 3.53 0.35 -41.69
C ASN A 87 4.96 0.89 -41.65
N ARG A 88 5.64 0.86 -42.81
CA ARG A 88 6.95 1.52 -42.97
C ARG A 88 6.81 3.04 -42.73
N PRO A 89 7.82 3.69 -42.11
CA PRO A 89 7.88 5.14 -41.97
C PRO A 89 7.75 5.85 -43.32
N SER A 90 6.98 6.93 -43.34
CA SER A 90 6.94 7.88 -44.45
C SER A 90 8.13 8.85 -44.39
N PRO A 91 8.45 9.58 -45.47
CA PRO A 91 9.47 10.62 -45.43
C PRO A 91 9.24 11.67 -44.33
N SER A 92 7.97 12.03 -44.07
CA SER A 92 7.60 12.93 -42.98
C SER A 92 7.93 12.37 -41.59
N ASP A 93 7.77 11.05 -41.39
CA ASP A 93 8.11 10.41 -40.10
C ASP A 93 9.64 10.45 -39.87
N ILE A 94 10.43 10.29 -40.94
CA ILE A 94 11.90 10.38 -40.91
C ILE A 94 12.36 11.82 -40.65
N GLU A 95 11.73 12.82 -41.27
CA GLU A 95 11.99 14.24 -41.00
C GLU A 95 11.70 14.60 -39.54
N ASP A 96 10.58 14.13 -38.98
CA ASP A 96 10.24 14.35 -37.58
C ASP A 96 11.24 13.68 -36.64
N TYR A 97 11.72 12.48 -36.95
CA TYR A 97 12.82 11.86 -36.22
C TYR A 97 14.09 12.71 -36.24
N HIS A 98 14.52 13.20 -37.41
CA HIS A 98 15.72 14.04 -37.50
C HIS A 98 15.57 15.34 -36.71
N ARG A 99 14.37 15.93 -36.72
CA ARG A 99 14.03 17.10 -35.92
C ARG A 99 14.13 16.81 -34.42
N ILE A 100 13.55 15.69 -33.95
CA ILE A 100 13.58 15.27 -32.54
C ILE A 100 15.00 14.94 -32.11
N LYS A 101 15.76 14.20 -32.93
CA LYS A 101 17.16 13.87 -32.68
C LYS A 101 18.01 15.13 -32.57
N GLY A 102 17.85 16.08 -33.48
CA GLY A 102 18.54 17.37 -33.40
C GLY A 102 18.20 18.14 -32.13
N LEU A 103 16.94 18.13 -31.68
CA LEU A 103 16.56 18.74 -30.40
C LEU A 103 17.16 18.02 -29.20
N TRP A 104 17.24 16.69 -29.24
CA TRP A 104 17.82 15.85 -28.20
C TRP A 104 19.32 16.13 -28.07
N GLU A 105 20.08 16.04 -29.17
CA GLU A 105 21.52 16.26 -29.19
C GLU A 105 21.91 17.69 -28.74
N ASN A 106 21.05 18.68 -29.00
CA ASN A 106 21.26 20.06 -28.56
C ASN A 106 20.69 20.37 -27.16
N THR A 107 20.10 19.39 -26.46
CA THR A 107 19.66 19.57 -25.07
C THR A 107 20.75 19.15 -24.09
N GLU A 108 21.01 19.99 -23.09
CA GLU A 108 21.82 19.58 -21.94
C GLU A 108 21.04 18.57 -21.07
N HIS A 109 21.47 17.32 -21.09
CA HIS A 109 20.86 16.24 -20.33
C HIS A 109 21.55 16.01 -18.99
N GLN A 110 20.78 15.76 -17.92
CA GLN A 110 21.30 15.38 -16.60
C GLN A 110 21.79 13.92 -16.58
N ARG A 111 22.80 13.59 -17.39
CA ARG A 111 23.30 12.22 -17.60
C ARG A 111 23.78 11.52 -16.32
N GLY A 112 24.22 12.27 -15.32
CA GLY A 112 24.61 11.75 -13.99
C GLY A 112 23.42 11.41 -13.07
N ASN A 113 22.19 11.75 -13.45
CA ASN A 113 21.02 11.49 -12.64
C ASN A 113 20.50 10.05 -12.89
N LYS A 114 20.80 9.13 -11.97
CA LYS A 114 20.39 7.71 -12.04
C LYS A 114 18.87 7.48 -12.12
N LYS A 115 18.08 8.51 -11.79
CA LYS A 115 16.62 8.53 -11.92
C LYS A 115 16.14 8.68 -13.37
N TYR A 116 16.99 9.23 -14.24
CA TYR A 116 16.65 9.56 -15.63
C TYR A 116 17.52 8.79 -16.63
N PHE A 117 18.75 8.51 -16.26
CA PHE A 117 19.71 7.75 -17.06
C PHE A 117 20.11 6.48 -16.34
N VAL A 118 20.36 5.41 -17.09
CA VAL A 118 20.86 4.15 -16.56
C VAL A 118 22.37 4.13 -16.69
N GLU A 119 23.07 3.66 -15.65
CA GLU A 119 24.54 3.57 -15.69
C GLU A 119 24.99 2.63 -16.81
N PRO A 120 26.07 2.97 -17.54
CA PRO A 120 26.65 2.08 -18.55
C PRO A 120 27.07 0.76 -17.90
N GLY A 121 26.66 -0.37 -18.49
CA GLY A 121 27.17 -1.69 -18.12
C GLY A 121 28.52 -1.98 -18.81
N GLU A 122 29.12 -3.14 -18.51
CA GLU A 122 30.39 -3.61 -19.13
C GLU A 122 30.31 -3.69 -20.67
N ALA A 123 29.09 -3.83 -21.22
CA ALA A 123 28.81 -3.63 -22.64
C ALA A 123 28.59 -2.13 -22.91
N ASN A 124 29.57 -1.52 -23.58
CA ASN A 124 29.73 -0.10 -23.89
C ASN A 124 28.58 0.48 -24.77
N LEU A 125 27.35 0.53 -24.26
CA LEU A 125 26.22 1.23 -24.88
C LEU A 125 26.26 2.68 -24.41
N SER A 126 26.73 3.58 -25.26
CA SER A 126 26.67 5.02 -25.02
C SER A 126 25.22 5.46 -24.86
N GLY A 127 24.86 6.03 -23.70
CA GLY A 127 23.61 6.75 -23.49
C GLY A 127 22.36 5.87 -23.42
N THR A 128 22.10 5.24 -22.28
CA THR A 128 20.81 4.61 -21.99
C THR A 128 19.95 5.50 -21.09
N VAL A 129 18.73 5.76 -21.54
CA VAL A 129 17.78 6.66 -20.89
C VAL A 129 16.56 5.89 -20.41
N ARG A 130 15.95 6.31 -19.30
CA ARG A 130 14.70 5.71 -18.85
C ARG A 130 13.53 6.27 -19.69
N PRO A 131 12.59 5.42 -20.13
CA PRO A 131 11.45 5.82 -20.96
C PRO A 131 10.70 7.07 -20.47
N ILE A 132 10.54 7.16 -19.14
CA ILE A 132 9.84 8.29 -18.54
C ILE A 132 10.57 9.62 -18.69
N TYR A 133 11.91 9.63 -18.68
CA TYR A 133 12.65 10.86 -18.90
C TYR A 133 12.45 11.35 -20.34
N ALA A 134 12.49 10.44 -21.32
CA ALA A 134 12.21 10.79 -22.71
C ALA A 134 10.81 11.41 -22.88
N TYR A 135 9.80 10.84 -22.23
CA TYR A 135 8.45 11.41 -22.21
C TYR A 135 8.40 12.81 -21.58
N LEU A 136 8.95 12.99 -20.37
CA LEU A 136 8.96 14.28 -19.67
C LEU A 136 9.71 15.35 -20.47
N TRP A 137 10.88 15.01 -21.00
CA TRP A 137 11.67 15.86 -21.88
C TRP A 137 10.86 16.26 -23.12
N SER A 138 10.20 15.31 -23.79
CA SER A 138 9.41 15.60 -25.00
C SER A 138 8.26 16.55 -24.70
N THR A 139 7.60 16.39 -23.55
CA THR A 139 6.52 17.26 -23.10
C THR A 139 7.02 18.68 -22.85
N GLU A 140 8.18 18.83 -22.19
CA GLU A 140 8.84 20.11 -21.95
C GLU A 140 9.21 20.82 -23.27
N LYS A 141 9.67 20.06 -24.27
CA LYS A 141 10.01 20.57 -25.61
C LYS A 141 8.79 20.81 -26.52
N GLY A 142 7.57 20.62 -26.00
CA GLY A 142 6.34 20.79 -26.78
C GLY A 142 6.12 19.71 -27.85
N LEU A 143 6.87 18.62 -27.80
CA LEU A 143 6.75 17.46 -28.68
C LEU A 143 5.61 16.59 -28.17
N LYS A 144 4.36 17.04 -28.38
CA LYS A 144 3.18 16.34 -27.87
C LYS A 144 2.89 15.10 -28.71
N SER A 145 3.24 13.94 -28.15
CA SER A 145 2.75 12.65 -28.63
C SER A 145 1.50 12.26 -27.86
N SER A 146 0.34 12.38 -28.52
CA SER A 146 -0.96 11.99 -27.95
C SER A 146 -0.99 10.53 -27.47
N TRP A 147 -0.17 9.67 -28.08
CA TRP A 147 -0.12 8.26 -27.73
C TRP A 147 0.80 7.99 -26.51
N MET A 148 1.87 8.76 -26.29
CA MET A 148 2.68 8.64 -25.06
C MET A 148 1.94 9.17 -23.85
N THR A 149 1.17 10.24 -24.02
CA THR A 149 0.30 10.75 -22.95
C THR A 149 -0.70 9.68 -22.52
N LYS A 150 -1.34 8.98 -23.47
CA LYS A 150 -2.21 7.83 -23.16
C LYS A 150 -1.46 6.68 -22.46
N ALA A 151 -0.25 6.34 -22.91
CA ALA A 151 0.55 5.29 -22.26
C ALA A 151 0.99 5.67 -20.83
N PHE A 152 1.31 6.95 -20.61
CA PHE A 152 1.61 7.50 -19.30
C PHE A 152 0.37 7.48 -18.38
N ASP A 153 -0.77 7.93 -18.87
CA ASP A 153 -2.03 7.95 -18.12
C ASP A 153 -2.52 6.53 -17.77
N ALA A 154 -2.26 5.55 -18.65
CA ALA A 154 -2.51 4.13 -18.41
C ALA A 154 -1.46 3.46 -17.47
N GLY A 155 -0.45 4.22 -17.03
CA GLY A 155 0.53 3.76 -16.05
C GLY A 155 1.58 2.78 -16.60
N PHE A 156 1.87 2.83 -17.90
CA PHE A 156 3.02 2.13 -18.49
C PHE A 156 4.34 2.85 -18.21
N LEU A 157 4.30 4.18 -18.02
CA LEU A 157 5.47 5.01 -17.72
C LEU A 157 5.42 5.51 -16.27
N LYS A 158 6.37 5.07 -15.45
CA LYS A 158 6.46 5.38 -14.00
C LYS A 158 7.01 6.78 -13.74
N HIS A 159 6.21 7.73 -13.26
CA HIS A 159 6.68 9.08 -12.91
C HIS A 159 7.57 9.02 -11.66
N PRO A 160 8.89 9.26 -11.74
CA PRO A 160 9.80 8.92 -10.66
C PRO A 160 9.60 9.76 -9.40
N LYS A 161 9.01 10.96 -9.49
CA LYS A 161 8.61 11.75 -8.29
C LYS A 161 7.27 11.30 -7.71
N LYS A 162 6.33 10.83 -8.53
CA LYS A 162 4.98 10.44 -8.08
C LYS A 162 5.03 9.07 -7.41
N ASP A 163 5.79 8.14 -7.99
CA ASP A 163 6.03 6.84 -7.39
C ASP A 163 6.86 6.92 -6.11
N LEU A 164 7.85 7.82 -6.06
CA LEU A 164 8.58 8.09 -4.83
C LEU A 164 7.63 8.63 -3.74
N LEU A 165 6.77 9.60 -4.07
CA LEU A 165 5.77 10.12 -3.12
C LEU A 165 4.78 9.05 -2.66
N LEU A 166 4.25 8.22 -3.58
CA LEU A 166 3.38 7.11 -3.19
C LEU A 166 4.12 6.13 -2.27
N SER A 167 5.39 5.84 -2.58
CA SER A 167 6.23 4.97 -1.76
C SER A 167 6.51 5.54 -0.38
N THR A 168 6.62 6.87 -0.21
CA THR A 168 6.79 7.50 1.10
C THR A 168 5.48 7.49 1.90
N ILE A 169 4.32 7.66 1.27
CA ILE A 169 3.01 7.49 1.93
C ILE A 169 2.82 6.03 2.38
N GLU A 170 3.19 5.06 1.55
CA GLU A 170 3.16 3.63 1.91
C GLU A 170 4.11 3.30 3.07
N ALA A 171 5.31 3.89 3.08
CA ALA A 171 6.26 3.70 4.17
C ALA A 171 5.78 4.30 5.49
N GLN A 172 5.09 5.45 5.44
CA GLN A 172 4.46 6.01 6.63
C GLN A 172 3.37 5.07 7.17
N ALA A 173 2.48 4.58 6.30
CA ALA A 173 1.46 3.60 6.70
C ALA A 173 2.08 2.37 7.38
N GLU A 174 3.20 1.87 6.82
CA GLU A 174 3.96 0.78 7.40
C GLU A 174 4.52 1.12 8.79
N ILE A 175 5.24 2.23 8.94
CA ILE A 175 5.87 2.58 10.24
C ILE A 175 4.84 2.78 11.35
N TYR A 176 3.71 3.46 11.10
CA TYR A 176 2.66 3.60 12.11
C TYR A 176 2.02 2.27 12.47
N HIS A 177 1.84 1.39 11.49
CA HIS A 177 1.37 0.03 11.73
C HIS A 177 2.35 -0.75 12.61
N LYS A 178 3.65 -0.70 12.31
CA LYS A 178 4.68 -1.37 13.12
C LYS A 178 4.80 -0.78 14.52
N PHE A 179 4.67 0.54 14.66
CA PHE A 179 4.59 1.19 15.95
C PHE A 179 3.41 0.65 16.76
N PHE A 180 2.22 0.55 16.15
CA PHE A 180 1.04 0.03 16.84
C PHE A 180 1.23 -1.42 17.30
N VAL A 181 1.84 -2.28 16.48
CA VAL A 181 2.19 -3.66 16.88
C VAL A 181 3.25 -3.67 17.99
N GLY A 182 4.28 -2.83 17.88
CA GLY A 182 5.32 -2.70 18.91
C GLY A 182 4.76 -2.22 20.25
N LEU A 183 3.79 -1.30 20.22
CA LEU A 183 3.11 -0.80 21.42
C LEU A 183 2.31 -1.91 22.11
N GLN A 184 1.57 -2.73 21.34
CA GLN A 184 0.88 -3.91 21.88
C GLN A 184 1.86 -4.85 22.62
N LEU A 185 3.00 -5.15 22.01
CA LEU A 185 4.03 -6.01 22.61
C LEU A 185 4.65 -5.36 23.85
N LYS A 186 4.95 -4.05 23.81
CA LYS A 186 5.51 -3.32 24.96
C LYS A 186 4.56 -3.37 26.15
N ILE A 187 3.27 -3.14 25.94
CA ILE A 187 2.28 -3.24 27.03
C ILE A 187 2.16 -4.69 27.51
N ALA A 188 2.15 -5.67 26.61
CA ALA A 188 2.07 -7.09 26.96
C ALA A 188 3.24 -7.58 27.81
N LEU A 189 4.42 -6.99 27.63
CA LEU A 189 5.64 -7.34 28.36
C LEU A 189 5.74 -6.65 29.72
N GLU A 190 5.27 -5.42 29.84
CA GLU A 190 5.53 -4.56 31.00
C GLU A 190 4.35 -4.43 31.96
N GLU A 191 3.13 -4.65 31.49
CA GLU A 191 1.91 -4.42 32.27
C GLU A 191 1.12 -5.73 32.45
N PRO A 192 0.35 -5.86 33.54
CA PRO A 192 -0.54 -7.00 33.76
C PRO A 192 -1.56 -7.20 32.63
N ARG A 193 -2.06 -8.44 32.51
CA ARG A 193 -3.03 -8.84 31.48
C ARG A 193 -4.32 -8.01 31.53
N GLU A 194 -4.73 -7.57 32.70
CA GLU A 194 -5.89 -6.70 32.91
C GLU A 194 -5.69 -5.34 32.23
N LYS A 195 -4.50 -4.74 32.33
CA LYS A 195 -4.25 -3.43 31.73
C LYS A 195 -4.19 -3.47 30.21
N ILE A 196 -3.63 -4.52 29.62
CA ILE A 196 -3.65 -4.64 28.15
C ILE A 196 -5.06 -4.92 27.63
N PHE A 197 -5.88 -5.64 28.40
CA PHE A 197 -7.32 -5.75 28.13
C PHE A 197 -7.99 -4.38 28.15
N ASP A 198 -7.80 -3.60 29.22
CA ASP A 198 -8.44 -2.29 29.40
C ASP A 198 -7.98 -1.30 28.32
N TRP A 199 -6.69 -1.29 27.98
CA TRP A 199 -6.16 -0.49 26.88
C TRP A 199 -6.80 -0.87 25.54
N SER A 200 -6.87 -2.17 25.22
CA SER A 200 -7.51 -2.64 23.99
C SER A 200 -9.00 -2.28 23.96
N PHE A 201 -9.70 -2.44 25.09
CA PHE A 201 -11.09 -2.04 25.25
C PHE A 201 -11.28 -0.54 24.96
N LEU A 202 -10.54 0.34 25.66
CA LEU A 202 -10.67 1.79 25.52
C LEU A 202 -10.29 2.28 24.12
N LEU A 203 -9.21 1.75 23.54
CA LEU A 203 -8.79 2.06 22.18
C LEU A 203 -9.93 1.81 21.19
N PHE A 204 -10.45 0.59 21.16
CA PHE A 204 -11.46 0.22 20.19
C PHE A 204 -12.81 0.87 20.48
N ARG A 205 -13.16 1.05 21.75
CA ARG A 205 -14.36 1.81 22.15
C ARG A 205 -14.31 3.24 21.62
N SER A 206 -13.18 3.93 21.81
CA SER A 206 -13.02 5.33 21.38
C SER A 206 -13.09 5.51 19.86
N ILE A 207 -12.58 4.54 19.09
CA ILE A 207 -12.66 4.59 17.63
C ILE A 207 -14.09 4.25 17.17
N GLN A 208 -14.74 3.27 17.82
CA GLN A 208 -16.12 2.86 17.51
C GLN A 208 -17.07 4.06 17.64
N GLU A 209 -16.99 4.80 18.74
CA GLU A 209 -17.81 5.98 18.99
C GLU A 209 -17.65 7.07 17.92
N LYS A 210 -16.43 7.26 17.41
CA LYS A 210 -16.15 8.29 16.41
C LYS A 210 -16.46 7.87 14.98
N LYS A 211 -16.35 6.57 14.66
CA LYS A 211 -16.32 6.12 13.26
C LYS A 211 -17.49 5.23 12.88
N PHE A 212 -18.08 4.46 13.80
CA PHE A 212 -19.07 3.44 13.46
C PHE A 212 -20.34 4.06 12.86
N ALA A 213 -21.15 4.76 13.65
CA ALA A 213 -22.40 5.35 13.17
C ALA A 213 -22.21 6.37 12.02
N PRO A 214 -21.22 7.29 12.04
CA PRO A 214 -21.03 8.26 10.95
C PRO A 214 -20.62 7.66 9.61
N SER A 215 -20.26 6.38 9.57
CA SER A 215 -19.87 5.70 8.33
C SER A 215 -21.03 4.98 7.64
N PHE A 216 -22.20 4.85 8.27
CA PHE A 216 -23.32 4.10 7.70
C PHE A 216 -23.79 4.69 6.36
N SER A 217 -23.98 6.01 6.31
CA SER A 217 -24.31 6.73 5.07
C SER A 217 -23.23 6.57 4.00
N LYS A 218 -21.95 6.67 4.39
CA LYS A 218 -20.80 6.61 3.48
C LYS A 218 -20.59 5.22 2.88
N LEU A 219 -21.03 4.19 3.59
CA LEU A 219 -20.87 2.78 3.22
C LEU A 219 -22.17 2.16 2.70
N ASP A 220 -23.23 2.97 2.51
CA ASP A 220 -24.53 2.52 1.99
C ASP A 220 -25.15 1.41 2.86
N LEU A 221 -25.12 1.59 4.18
CA LEU A 221 -25.58 0.62 5.18
C LEU A 221 -26.94 0.97 5.79
N GLU A 222 -27.52 2.11 5.42
CA GLU A 222 -28.79 2.59 5.96
C GLU A 222 -29.95 1.70 5.52
N GLY A 223 -30.89 1.43 6.45
CA GLY A 223 -32.09 0.61 6.17
C GLY A 223 -31.83 -0.90 6.08
N LEU A 224 -30.57 -1.35 6.16
CA LEU A 224 -30.26 -2.78 6.29
C LEU A 224 -30.62 -3.31 7.68
N PRO A 225 -30.98 -4.59 7.83
CA PRO A 225 -31.09 -5.21 9.15
C PRO A 225 -29.78 -5.08 9.95
N ASP A 226 -29.87 -4.79 11.24
CA ASP A 226 -28.69 -4.37 12.03
C ASP A 226 -27.57 -5.41 12.06
N ALA A 227 -27.91 -6.71 12.11
CA ALA A 227 -26.92 -7.78 12.04
C ALA A 227 -26.15 -7.78 10.71
N VAL A 228 -26.87 -7.62 9.60
CA VAL A 228 -26.32 -7.50 8.25
C VAL A 228 -25.48 -6.22 8.14
N ALA A 229 -26.02 -5.08 8.58
CA ALA A 229 -25.34 -3.79 8.53
C ALA A 229 -24.01 -3.80 9.32
N CYS A 230 -24.00 -4.39 10.51
CA CYS A 230 -22.79 -4.54 11.32
C CYS A 230 -21.73 -5.40 10.63
N ALA A 231 -22.11 -6.56 10.11
CA ALA A 231 -21.17 -7.45 9.44
C ALA A 231 -20.61 -6.82 8.15
N ARG A 232 -21.46 -6.16 7.35
CA ARG A 232 -21.02 -5.42 6.15
C ARG A 232 -20.14 -4.23 6.51
N TYR A 233 -20.46 -3.46 7.55
CA TYR A 233 -19.60 -2.39 8.05
C TYR A 233 -18.18 -2.92 8.29
N HIS A 234 -18.07 -3.99 9.07
CA HIS A 234 -16.76 -4.55 9.44
C HIS A 234 -16.01 -5.10 8.24
N MET A 235 -16.69 -5.63 7.23
CA MET A 235 -16.03 -6.01 5.99
C MET A 235 -15.51 -4.77 5.23
N LEU A 236 -16.40 -3.82 4.93
CA LEU A 236 -16.12 -2.67 4.08
C LEU A 236 -15.07 -1.72 4.69
N SER A 237 -15.23 -1.37 5.97
CA SER A 237 -14.35 -0.40 6.64
C SER A 237 -12.93 -0.94 6.80
N ASN A 238 -12.79 -2.23 7.09
CA ASN A 238 -11.49 -2.87 7.27
C ASN A 238 -10.80 -3.11 5.92
N THR A 239 -11.55 -3.46 4.87
CA THR A 239 -10.99 -3.62 3.51
C THR A 239 -10.43 -2.30 2.97
N LEU A 240 -11.07 -1.17 3.26
CA LEU A 240 -10.52 0.17 2.96
C LEU A 240 -9.16 0.42 3.66
N GLY A 241 -8.99 -0.11 4.87
CA GLY A 241 -7.72 -0.10 5.60
C GLY A 241 -6.68 -1.12 5.10
N GLY A 242 -7.02 -1.94 4.11
CA GLY A 242 -6.16 -3.02 3.59
C GLY A 242 -6.22 -4.31 4.42
N VAL A 243 -7.25 -4.49 5.25
CA VAL A 243 -7.46 -5.68 6.08
C VAL A 243 -8.42 -6.62 5.36
N SER A 244 -8.01 -7.88 5.19
CA SER A 244 -8.86 -8.90 4.55
C SER A 244 -9.92 -9.41 5.51
N VAL A 245 -11.19 -9.13 5.18
CA VAL A 245 -12.35 -9.58 5.94
C VAL A 245 -13.34 -10.19 4.97
N GLU A 246 -13.90 -11.32 5.35
CA GLU A 246 -14.97 -11.96 4.60
C GLU A 246 -16.30 -11.78 5.31
N TYR A 247 -17.36 -11.71 4.52
CA TYR A 247 -18.74 -11.57 4.95
C TYR A 247 -19.57 -12.80 4.53
N MET A 248 -20.40 -13.33 5.42
CA MET A 248 -21.39 -14.36 5.08
C MET A 248 -22.74 -14.03 5.71
N GLU A 249 -23.75 -13.72 4.89
CA GLU A 249 -25.13 -13.51 5.35
C GLU A 249 -25.81 -14.87 5.56
N GLU A 250 -26.27 -15.16 6.78
CA GLU A 250 -27.07 -16.37 7.07
C GLU A 250 -28.56 -16.05 7.02
N SER A 251 -28.94 -14.89 7.56
CA SER A 251 -30.29 -14.33 7.49
C SER A 251 -30.28 -12.83 7.77
N LYS A 252 -31.45 -12.18 7.67
CA LYS A 252 -31.62 -10.78 8.09
C LYS A 252 -31.21 -10.54 9.55
N GLN A 253 -31.37 -11.54 10.41
CA GLN A 253 -31.06 -11.44 11.84
C GLN A 253 -29.68 -11.98 12.20
N LYS A 254 -28.95 -12.60 11.26
CA LYS A 254 -27.65 -13.22 11.54
C LYS A 254 -26.68 -13.11 10.37
N ALA A 255 -25.56 -12.44 10.59
CA ALA A 255 -24.52 -12.27 9.59
C ALA A 255 -23.13 -12.38 10.19
N TRP A 256 -22.23 -13.02 9.45
CA TRP A 256 -20.92 -13.43 9.90
C TRP A 256 -19.82 -12.55 9.32
N VAL A 257 -18.74 -12.45 10.08
CA VAL A 257 -17.45 -11.88 9.64
C VAL A 257 -16.32 -12.84 9.97
N ARG A 258 -15.38 -12.98 9.03
CA ARG A 258 -14.17 -13.79 9.21
C ARG A 258 -12.94 -13.02 8.80
N PHE A 259 -12.04 -12.79 9.76
CA PHE A 259 -10.74 -12.16 9.55
C PHE A 259 -9.71 -13.26 9.31
N ARG A 260 -9.26 -13.38 8.05
CA ARG A 260 -8.29 -14.38 7.64
C ARG A 260 -6.88 -13.96 8.03
N TYR A 261 -6.00 -14.94 8.17
CA TYR A 261 -4.56 -14.67 8.15
C TYR A 261 -4.13 -14.18 6.75
N PRO A 262 -3.16 -13.26 6.66
CA PRO A 262 -2.45 -12.61 7.76
C PRO A 262 -3.31 -11.58 8.50
N ARG A 263 -3.18 -11.52 9.82
CA ARG A 263 -3.92 -10.56 10.64
C ARG A 263 -3.21 -9.22 10.69
N TRP A 264 -3.83 -8.19 10.11
CA TRP A 264 -3.24 -6.85 10.08
C TRP A 264 -2.83 -6.38 11.47
N ILE A 265 -3.69 -6.49 12.48
CA ILE A 265 -3.39 -6.08 13.86
C ILE A 265 -2.20 -6.81 14.50
N PHE A 266 -1.80 -7.99 13.99
CA PHE A 266 -0.71 -8.83 14.50
C PHE A 266 0.30 -9.15 13.39
N SER A 267 1.28 -8.26 13.20
CA SER A 267 2.24 -8.42 12.10
C SER A 267 3.23 -9.57 12.34
N GLY A 268 3.16 -10.60 11.48
CA GLY A 268 4.14 -11.68 11.45
C GLY A 268 4.23 -12.44 12.78
N PRO A 269 5.44 -12.73 13.30
CA PRO A 269 5.59 -13.52 14.53
C PRO A 269 5.11 -12.80 15.79
N ALA A 270 4.79 -11.50 15.73
CA ALA A 270 4.26 -10.75 16.87
C ALA A 270 3.00 -11.39 17.45
N ILE A 271 2.19 -12.07 16.62
CA ILE A 271 0.97 -12.75 17.07
C ILE A 271 1.23 -13.78 18.18
N CYS A 272 2.41 -14.40 18.22
CA CYS A 272 2.77 -15.38 19.23
C CYS A 272 3.04 -14.75 20.62
N GLY A 273 3.37 -13.46 20.66
CA GLY A 273 3.66 -12.72 21.90
C GLY A 273 2.48 -11.91 22.43
N ILE A 274 1.40 -11.80 21.65
CA ILE A 274 0.25 -10.98 22.01
C ILE A 274 -0.77 -11.82 22.81
N PRO A 275 -1.16 -11.38 24.02
CA PRO A 275 -2.07 -12.15 24.86
C PRO A 275 -3.52 -12.06 24.36
N ILE A 276 -4.33 -13.09 24.66
CA ILE A 276 -5.74 -13.20 24.22
C ILE A 276 -6.61 -12.03 24.71
N GLU A 277 -6.21 -11.39 25.81
CA GLU A 277 -6.81 -10.20 26.38
C GLU A 277 -6.91 -9.03 25.39
N VAL A 278 -5.97 -8.91 24.45
CA VAL A 278 -6.09 -7.91 23.37
C VAL A 278 -7.34 -8.19 22.52
N SER A 279 -7.55 -9.46 22.14
CA SER A 279 -8.71 -9.88 21.36
C SER A 279 -10.02 -9.61 22.09
N ARG A 280 -10.08 -10.07 23.34
CA ARG A 280 -11.28 -9.91 24.18
C ARG A 280 -11.58 -8.45 24.49
N GLY A 281 -10.54 -7.63 24.69
CA GLY A 281 -10.67 -6.20 24.91
C GLY A 281 -11.34 -5.51 23.72
N PHE A 282 -10.85 -5.73 22.49
CA PHE A 282 -11.47 -5.08 21.33
C PHE A 282 -12.85 -5.64 20.98
N LEU A 283 -13.09 -6.95 21.18
CA LEU A 283 -14.42 -7.54 20.98
C LEU A 283 -15.44 -6.91 21.95
N LYS A 284 -15.04 -6.71 23.21
CA LYS A 284 -15.89 -6.06 24.21
C LYS A 284 -16.04 -4.56 23.93
N GLY A 285 -14.97 -3.86 23.57
CA GLY A 285 -14.98 -2.41 23.32
C GLY A 285 -15.76 -2.00 22.06
N TRP A 286 -15.70 -2.84 21.02
CA TRP A 286 -16.36 -2.56 19.74
C TRP A 286 -17.60 -3.42 19.50
N TYR A 287 -17.41 -4.73 19.29
CA TYR A 287 -18.45 -5.61 18.74
C TYR A 287 -19.66 -5.73 19.68
N ALA A 288 -19.42 -5.86 20.99
CA ALA A 288 -20.47 -5.93 22.01
C ALA A 288 -21.31 -4.64 22.11
N HIS A 289 -20.82 -3.52 21.57
CA HIS A 289 -21.49 -2.22 21.67
C HIS A 289 -22.21 -1.79 20.40
N ASN A 290 -22.13 -2.56 19.31
CA ASN A 290 -22.79 -2.20 18.07
C ASN A 290 -24.31 -2.06 18.23
N GLY A 291 -24.96 -3.00 18.93
CA GLY A 291 -26.40 -2.92 19.23
C GLY A 291 -26.77 -1.67 20.03
N VAL A 292 -25.93 -1.29 21.01
CA VAL A 292 -26.14 -0.08 21.82
C VAL A 292 -26.12 1.18 20.94
N VAL A 293 -25.14 1.29 20.04
CA VAL A 293 -25.01 2.47 19.16
C VAL A 293 -26.15 2.55 18.16
N LEU A 294 -26.64 1.40 17.65
CA LEU A 294 -27.79 1.33 16.76
C LEU A 294 -29.14 1.42 17.48
N LYS A 295 -29.13 1.56 18.82
CA LYS A 295 -30.34 1.53 19.66
C LYS A 295 -31.16 0.23 19.50
N ASN A 296 -30.47 -0.88 19.22
CA ASN A 296 -31.03 -2.22 19.19
C ASN A 296 -30.44 -3.07 20.33
N PRO A 297 -31.11 -3.14 21.50
CA PRO A 297 -30.63 -3.89 22.65
C PRO A 297 -30.70 -5.41 22.46
N LYS A 298 -31.31 -5.90 21.36
CA LYS A 298 -31.42 -7.31 21.03
C LYS A 298 -30.25 -7.82 20.19
N LEU A 299 -29.39 -6.93 19.72
CA LEU A 299 -28.24 -7.27 18.88
C LEU A 299 -27.00 -7.56 19.74
N GLY A 300 -26.40 -8.73 19.53
CA GLY A 300 -25.13 -9.15 20.13
C GLY A 300 -24.15 -9.69 19.11
N PHE A 301 -22.92 -9.94 19.55
CA PHE A 301 -21.88 -10.59 18.78
C PHE A 301 -21.45 -11.91 19.44
N VAL A 302 -21.28 -12.95 18.62
CA VAL A 302 -20.78 -14.25 19.07
C VAL A 302 -19.47 -14.55 18.36
N CYS A 303 -18.41 -14.71 19.13
CA CYS A 303 -17.11 -15.13 18.64
C CYS A 303 -17.03 -16.66 18.62
N VAL A 304 -16.64 -17.24 17.49
CA VAL A 304 -16.53 -18.71 17.32
C VAL A 304 -15.08 -19.16 17.09
N SER A 305 -14.17 -18.24 16.81
CA SER A 305 -12.75 -18.56 16.63
C SER A 305 -11.91 -17.35 17.00
N GLU A 306 -10.80 -17.57 17.70
CA GLU A 306 -9.89 -16.53 18.19
C GLU A 306 -8.44 -16.82 17.77
N ASP A 307 -7.67 -15.82 17.34
CA ASP A 307 -6.34 -16.06 16.77
C ASP A 307 -5.34 -16.62 17.78
N MET A 308 -5.31 -16.04 18.99
CA MET A 308 -4.33 -16.38 20.03
C MET A 308 -4.55 -17.77 20.62
N THR A 309 -5.65 -18.44 20.26
CA THR A 309 -5.91 -19.85 20.62
C THR A 309 -5.34 -20.84 19.61
N GLY A 310 -4.80 -20.36 18.48
CA GLY A 310 -4.30 -21.21 17.39
C GLY A 310 -5.40 -21.70 16.43
N GLN A 311 -6.62 -21.21 16.57
CA GLN A 311 -7.72 -21.51 15.65
C GLN A 311 -7.56 -20.77 14.30
N PHE A 312 -8.52 -20.94 13.39
CA PHE A 312 -8.42 -20.56 11.97
C PHE A 312 -8.55 -19.04 11.68
N GLY A 313 -8.28 -18.19 12.68
CA GLY A 313 -8.41 -16.73 12.65
C GLY A 313 -9.57 -16.22 13.52
N LEU A 314 -9.81 -14.91 13.58
CA LEU A 314 -10.99 -14.38 14.26
C LEU A 314 -12.22 -14.57 13.39
N CYS A 315 -13.22 -15.27 13.91
CA CYS A 315 -14.49 -15.49 13.23
C CYS A 315 -15.63 -15.34 14.21
N GLY A 316 -16.74 -14.76 13.76
CA GLY A 316 -17.95 -14.63 14.56
C GLY A 316 -19.11 -14.06 13.78
N TYR A 317 -20.22 -13.82 14.46
CA TYR A 317 -21.42 -13.29 13.84
C TYR A 317 -22.14 -12.30 14.74
N PHE A 318 -22.79 -11.33 14.09
CA PHE A 318 -23.82 -10.52 14.71
C PHE A 318 -25.13 -11.27 14.66
N LYS A 319 -25.87 -11.26 15.77
CA LYS A 319 -27.20 -11.87 15.85
C LYS A 319 -28.16 -10.95 16.59
N GLU A 320 -29.33 -10.74 16.00
CA GLU A 320 -30.48 -10.17 16.66
C GLU A 320 -31.31 -11.29 17.29
N TYR A 321 -31.63 -11.14 18.58
CA TYR A 321 -32.39 -12.11 19.36
C TYR A 321 -33.85 -11.67 19.52
N ASP A 322 -34.74 -12.59 19.92
CA ASP A 322 -36.16 -12.25 20.13
C ASP A 322 -36.40 -11.44 21.41
N ARG A 323 -35.38 -11.35 22.28
CA ARG A 323 -35.38 -10.60 23.54
C ARG A 323 -34.20 -9.63 23.61
N GLU A 324 -34.31 -8.69 24.53
CA GLU A 324 -33.19 -7.80 24.88
C GLU A 324 -32.07 -8.58 25.58
N LEU A 325 -30.83 -8.15 25.33
CA LEU A 325 -29.62 -8.71 25.92
C LEU A 325 -29.16 -7.85 27.09
N SER A 326 -28.80 -8.50 28.19
CA SER A 326 -28.06 -7.84 29.27
C SER A 326 -26.65 -7.45 28.80
N PRO A 327 -25.93 -6.54 29.48
CA PRO A 327 -24.58 -6.16 29.11
C PRO A 327 -23.62 -7.35 28.91
N ASP A 328 -23.73 -8.38 29.76
CA ASP A 328 -22.86 -9.57 29.71
C ASP A 328 -23.24 -10.54 28.57
N GLU A 329 -24.45 -10.42 28.04
CA GLU A 329 -24.93 -11.28 26.96
C GLU A 329 -24.60 -10.75 25.56
N ARG A 330 -24.13 -9.50 25.45
CA ARG A 330 -23.82 -8.84 24.17
C ARG A 330 -22.59 -9.40 23.48
N LEU A 331 -21.70 -10.05 24.22
CA LEU A 331 -20.54 -10.77 23.70
C LEU A 331 -20.54 -12.19 24.23
N GLN A 332 -20.59 -13.16 23.33
CA GLN A 332 -20.58 -14.58 23.69
C GLN A 332 -19.45 -15.29 22.94
N PHE A 333 -19.02 -16.44 23.46
CA PHE A 333 -18.00 -17.29 22.83
C PHE A 333 -18.57 -18.68 22.62
N LYS A 334 -18.49 -19.18 21.39
CA LYS A 334 -19.03 -20.48 20.98
C LYS A 334 -18.12 -21.17 19.97
N PRO A 335 -16.99 -21.76 20.43
CA PRO A 335 -15.96 -22.30 19.55
C PRO A 335 -16.42 -23.47 18.67
N ASP A 336 -17.52 -24.12 19.04
CA ASP A 336 -18.02 -25.33 18.36
C ASP A 336 -19.07 -25.04 17.27
N GLU A 337 -19.42 -23.77 17.03
CA GLU A 337 -20.39 -23.43 15.98
C GLU A 337 -19.77 -23.50 14.57
N ILE A 338 -20.52 -24.07 13.63
CA ILE A 338 -20.07 -24.28 12.25
C ILE A 338 -20.21 -22.98 11.46
N VAL A 339 -19.09 -22.53 10.88
CA VAL A 339 -19.05 -21.35 10.02
C VAL A 339 -19.73 -21.64 8.67
N PRO A 340 -20.59 -20.74 8.15
CA PRO A 340 -21.17 -20.89 6.82
C PRO A 340 -20.11 -20.96 5.72
N LYS A 341 -20.48 -21.54 4.57
CA LYS A 341 -19.60 -21.54 3.39
C LYS A 341 -19.42 -20.12 2.87
N PHE A 342 -18.16 -19.74 2.64
CA PHE A 342 -17.80 -18.50 1.98
C PHE A 342 -18.19 -18.53 0.49
N CYS A 343 -18.65 -17.40 -0.02
CA CYS A 343 -18.93 -17.19 -1.44
C CYS A 343 -18.42 -15.80 -1.85
N GLU A 344 -17.55 -15.76 -2.85
CA GLU A 344 -16.92 -14.53 -3.34
C GLU A 344 -17.95 -13.59 -4.00
N ASP A 345 -18.90 -14.14 -4.76
CA ASP A 345 -19.95 -13.38 -5.45
C ASP A 345 -20.92 -12.67 -4.48
N ASN A 346 -20.97 -13.10 -3.23
CA ASN A 346 -21.84 -12.52 -2.19
C ASN A 346 -21.13 -11.44 -1.36
N GLN A 347 -19.86 -11.13 -1.64
CA GLN A 347 -19.16 -10.07 -0.92
C GLN A 347 -19.72 -8.69 -1.29
N PRO A 348 -20.03 -7.82 -0.31
CA PRO A 348 -20.42 -6.45 -0.59
C PRO A 348 -19.41 -5.74 -1.52
N ASP A 349 -19.90 -5.11 -2.58
CA ASP A 349 -19.01 -4.42 -3.51
C ASP A 349 -18.50 -3.12 -2.89
N LEU A 350 -17.19 -2.98 -2.90
CA LEU A 350 -16.55 -1.72 -2.62
C LEU A 350 -16.46 -0.98 -3.95
N LYS A 351 -17.10 0.19 -4.04
CA LYS A 351 -16.86 1.20 -5.10
C LYS A 351 -15.44 1.80 -5.02
N ILE A 352 -14.46 1.00 -4.60
CA ILE A 352 -13.01 1.23 -4.57
C ILE A 352 -12.43 1.19 -5.98
N LYS A 353 -13.04 0.49 -6.94
CA LYS A 353 -12.54 0.47 -8.32
C LYS A 353 -12.45 1.87 -8.94
N ASP A 354 -13.29 2.79 -8.47
CA ASP A 354 -13.28 4.20 -8.88
C ASP A 354 -12.22 5.04 -8.14
N TRP A 355 -11.56 4.47 -7.12
CA TRP A 355 -10.58 5.18 -6.29
C TRP A 355 -9.18 4.96 -6.85
N GLY A 356 -8.56 6.04 -7.33
CA GLY A 356 -7.18 5.98 -7.80
C GLY A 356 -6.19 5.53 -6.71
N LYS A 357 -5.07 4.92 -7.13
CA LYS A 357 -4.02 4.37 -6.26
C LYS A 357 -3.61 5.30 -5.11
N GLU A 358 -3.42 6.59 -5.40
CA GLU A 358 -3.02 7.59 -4.40
C GLU A 358 -4.03 7.71 -3.25
N ARG A 359 -5.32 7.74 -3.58
CA ARG A 359 -6.38 7.84 -2.58
C ARG A 359 -6.38 6.62 -1.67
N LEU A 360 -6.24 5.42 -2.25
CA LEU A 360 -6.18 4.18 -1.49
C LEU A 360 -4.95 4.12 -0.58
N THR A 361 -3.79 4.54 -1.08
CA THR A 361 -2.57 4.62 -0.28
C THR A 361 -2.73 5.59 0.90
N LYS A 362 -3.31 6.77 0.67
CA LYS A 362 -3.63 7.73 1.75
C LYS A 362 -4.66 7.19 2.73
N THR A 363 -5.66 6.46 2.28
CA THR A 363 -6.64 5.80 3.17
C THR A 363 -5.98 4.79 4.11
N ARG A 364 -5.03 3.99 3.61
CA ARG A 364 -4.26 3.04 4.43
C ARG A 364 -3.33 3.74 5.44
N LEU A 365 -2.69 4.83 5.02
CA LEU A 365 -1.93 5.68 5.94
C LEU A 365 -2.83 6.19 7.08
N ASN A 366 -3.96 6.82 6.73
CA ASN A 366 -4.88 7.35 7.72
C ASN A 366 -5.41 6.26 8.65
N TYR A 367 -5.70 5.07 8.14
CA TYR A 367 -6.10 3.93 8.98
C TYR A 367 -5.03 3.62 10.04
N SER A 368 -3.76 3.55 9.65
CA SER A 368 -2.63 3.26 10.56
C SER A 368 -2.37 4.40 11.55
N VAL A 369 -2.41 5.65 11.09
CA VAL A 369 -2.27 6.86 11.94
C VAL A 369 -3.37 6.95 12.99
N ASN A 370 -4.62 6.57 12.66
CA ASN A 370 -5.70 6.55 13.65
C ASN A 370 -5.37 5.61 14.82
N TYR A 371 -4.80 4.42 14.56
CA TYR A 371 -4.37 3.50 15.61
C TYR A 371 -3.20 4.04 16.43
N PHE A 372 -2.28 4.77 15.80
CA PHE A 372 -1.21 5.47 16.52
C PHE A 372 -1.78 6.51 17.50
N CYS A 373 -2.59 7.46 17.03
CA CYS A 373 -3.11 8.54 17.86
C CYS A 373 -4.05 8.02 18.96
N HIS A 374 -5.03 7.19 18.59
CA HIS A 374 -5.96 6.64 19.58
C HIS A 374 -5.28 5.65 20.52
N GLY A 375 -4.28 4.90 20.06
CA GLY A 375 -3.54 3.94 20.87
C GLY A 375 -2.76 4.64 21.99
N LEU A 376 -2.10 5.77 21.69
CA LEU A 376 -1.41 6.58 22.69
C LEU A 376 -2.36 7.28 23.64
N ILE A 377 -3.48 7.83 23.15
CA ILE A 377 -4.50 8.45 24.02
C ILE A 377 -5.07 7.41 24.98
N ALA A 378 -5.50 6.25 24.48
CA ALA A 378 -6.03 5.19 25.33
C ALA A 378 -5.00 4.66 26.33
N LEU A 379 -3.71 4.62 25.94
CA LEU A 379 -2.64 4.22 26.85
C LEU A 379 -2.46 5.22 27.99
N CYS A 380 -2.53 6.52 27.69
CA CYS A 380 -2.44 7.58 28.69
C CYS A 380 -3.51 7.44 29.78
N GLU A 381 -4.74 7.07 29.41
CA GLU A 381 -5.82 6.82 30.37
C GLU A 381 -5.55 5.61 31.29
N ILE A 382 -4.82 4.60 30.81
CA ILE A 382 -4.59 3.35 31.55
C ILE A 382 -3.33 3.40 32.42
N VAL A 383 -2.23 3.99 31.91
CA VAL A 383 -0.92 3.96 32.58
C VAL A 383 -0.38 5.34 32.95
N GLY A 384 -1.08 6.42 32.58
CA GLY A 384 -0.63 7.79 32.80
C GLY A 384 0.30 8.31 31.69
N ILE A 385 0.51 9.62 31.69
CA ILE A 385 1.23 10.35 30.63
C ILE A 385 2.72 9.99 30.60
N GLU A 386 3.38 9.87 31.75
CA GLU A 386 4.82 9.60 31.84
C GLU A 386 5.17 8.24 31.24
N LYS A 387 4.45 7.19 31.67
CA LYS A 387 4.65 5.83 31.15
C LYS A 387 4.29 5.72 29.67
N THR A 388 3.24 6.42 29.24
CA THR A 388 2.86 6.42 27.83
C THR A 388 3.94 7.02 26.95
N ARG A 389 4.56 8.12 27.38
CA ARG A 389 5.72 8.72 26.71
C ARG A 389 6.92 7.78 26.70
N GLU A 390 7.24 7.17 27.83
CA GLU A 390 8.32 6.19 27.93
C GLU A 390 8.13 5.04 26.94
N TYR A 391 6.95 4.42 26.91
CA TYR A 391 6.64 3.29 26.04
C TYR A 391 6.61 3.71 24.57
N GLY A 392 5.97 4.84 24.27
CA GLY A 392 5.91 5.40 22.93
C GLY A 392 7.30 5.69 22.37
N ALA A 393 8.13 6.43 23.10
CA ALA A 393 9.49 6.76 22.68
C ALA A 393 10.37 5.51 22.53
N HIS A 394 10.25 4.55 23.44
CA HIS A 394 11.00 3.30 23.35
C HIS A 394 10.63 2.49 22.10
N VAL A 395 9.32 2.31 21.84
CA VAL A 395 8.83 1.61 20.64
C VAL A 395 9.23 2.37 19.38
N GLY A 396 9.05 3.69 19.35
CA GLY A 396 9.43 4.56 18.23
C GLY A 396 10.90 4.39 17.84
N ARG A 397 11.81 4.46 18.81
CA ARG A 397 13.26 4.25 18.58
C ARG A 397 13.57 2.87 18.02
N LEU A 398 12.98 1.81 18.58
CA LEU A 398 13.22 0.45 18.10
C LEU A 398 12.69 0.23 16.68
N ILE A 399 11.47 0.70 16.38
CA ILE A 399 10.90 0.61 15.03
C ILE A 399 11.71 1.44 14.04
N GLY A 400 12.09 2.68 14.39
CA GLY A 400 12.95 3.51 13.56
C GLY A 400 14.27 2.82 13.23
N ALA A 401 14.97 2.31 14.24
CA ALA A 401 16.23 1.58 14.06
C ALA A 401 16.07 0.32 13.18
N GLN A 402 15.00 -0.45 13.40
CA GLN A 402 14.77 -1.71 12.69
C GLN A 402 14.39 -1.51 11.21
N TYR A 403 13.69 -0.43 10.87
CA TYR A 403 13.13 -0.22 9.52
C TYR A 403 13.89 0.83 8.70
N TYR A 404 14.78 1.63 9.30
CA TYR A 404 15.51 2.68 8.60
C TYR A 404 16.22 2.17 7.34
N GLN A 405 17.02 1.11 7.45
CA GLN A 405 17.82 0.63 6.32
C GLN A 405 16.97 0.15 5.13
N SER A 406 15.88 -0.57 5.40
CA SER A 406 15.00 -1.07 4.34
C SER A 406 14.25 0.07 3.65
N LEU A 407 13.80 1.06 4.41
CA LEU A 407 13.11 2.24 3.87
C LEU A 407 14.06 3.17 3.11
N ALA A 408 15.26 3.43 3.63
CA ALA A 408 16.27 4.22 2.94
C ALA A 408 16.61 3.59 1.57
N LYS A 409 16.83 2.27 1.54
CA LYS A 409 17.04 1.51 0.30
C LYS A 409 15.84 1.61 -0.65
N ARG A 410 14.60 1.52 -0.13
CA ARG A 410 13.37 1.67 -0.92
C ARG A 410 13.27 3.03 -1.62
N PHE A 411 13.79 4.08 -0.99
CA PHE A 411 13.82 5.43 -1.57
C PHE A 411 15.05 5.71 -2.43
N GLY A 412 15.99 4.75 -2.54
CA GLY A 412 17.25 4.94 -3.25
C GLY A 412 18.24 5.86 -2.52
N LEU A 413 18.11 5.96 -1.20
CA LEU A 413 19.03 6.72 -0.35
C LEU A 413 20.18 5.84 0.12
N VAL A 414 21.30 6.49 0.44
CA VAL A 414 22.48 5.84 1.00
C VAL A 414 22.48 6.04 2.51
N GLU A 415 22.87 5.01 3.25
CA GLU A 415 23.11 5.13 4.68
C GLU A 415 24.35 5.99 4.92
N GLY A 416 24.25 6.96 5.83
CA GLY A 416 25.31 7.95 6.00
C GLY A 416 25.20 8.75 7.28
N GLY A 417 25.80 9.94 7.26
CA GLY A 417 25.86 10.84 8.40
C GLY A 417 24.61 11.71 8.54
N PRO A 418 24.69 12.80 9.31
CA PRO A 418 23.55 13.68 9.59
C PRO A 418 22.81 14.18 8.33
N ARG A 419 23.53 14.39 7.23
CA ARG A 419 22.94 14.85 5.97
C ARG A 419 21.99 13.81 5.38
N GLU A 420 22.45 12.58 5.22
CA GLU A 420 21.68 11.49 4.63
C GLU A 420 20.44 11.18 5.49
N VAL A 421 20.56 11.30 6.81
CA VAL A 421 19.42 11.18 7.75
C VAL A 421 18.39 12.28 7.51
N VAL A 422 18.79 13.54 7.33
CA VAL A 422 17.84 14.63 7.04
C VAL A 422 17.17 14.46 5.68
N GLU A 423 17.88 13.95 4.67
CA GLU A 423 17.30 13.61 3.37
C GLU A 423 16.24 12.50 3.51
N PHE A 424 16.52 11.46 4.29
CA PHE A 424 15.57 10.40 4.62
C PHE A 424 14.33 10.91 5.36
N LEU A 425 14.54 11.66 6.46
CA LEU A 425 13.45 12.20 7.27
C LEU A 425 12.57 13.15 6.44
N THR A 426 13.17 14.00 5.61
CA THR A 426 12.42 14.90 4.73
C THR A 426 11.50 14.13 3.77
N LEU A 427 11.96 13.02 3.20
CA LEU A 427 11.14 12.17 2.32
C LEU A 427 10.02 11.45 3.09
N MET A 428 10.31 10.95 4.29
CA MET A 428 9.29 10.38 5.17
C MET A 428 8.20 11.42 5.49
N MET A 429 8.57 12.63 5.89
CA MET A 429 7.62 13.69 6.23
C MET A 429 6.78 14.13 5.03
N GLN A 430 7.34 14.16 3.81
CA GLN A 430 6.54 14.38 2.60
C GLN A 430 5.45 13.31 2.41
N GLY A 431 5.69 12.07 2.85
CA GLY A 431 4.69 11.00 2.86
C GLY A 431 3.49 11.25 3.78
N LEU A 432 3.65 12.11 4.79
CA LEU A 432 2.55 12.61 5.63
C LEU A 432 1.79 13.79 5.00
N GLY A 433 2.31 14.33 3.89
CA GLY A 433 1.86 15.61 3.34
C GLY A 433 2.55 16.83 3.98
N ASP A 434 3.53 16.61 4.86
CA ASP A 434 4.25 17.67 5.54
C ASP A 434 5.32 18.29 4.64
N LYS A 435 5.74 19.50 5.02
CA LYS A 435 6.87 20.21 4.41
C LYS A 435 7.97 20.39 5.44
N CYS A 436 9.19 20.07 5.02
CA CYS A 436 10.40 20.44 5.74
C CYS A 436 11.00 21.71 5.13
N SER A 437 11.48 22.63 5.96
CA SER A 437 12.13 23.89 5.58
C SER A 437 13.44 24.09 6.35
N ASP A 438 14.15 25.17 6.01
CA ASP A 438 15.32 25.65 6.76
C ASP A 438 16.41 24.59 6.98
N ILE A 439 16.63 23.75 5.96
CA ILE A 439 17.61 22.68 6.00
C ILE A 439 19.01 23.27 6.04
N LYS A 440 19.76 22.98 7.10
CA LYS A 440 21.15 23.41 7.30
C LYS A 440 22.02 22.19 7.51
N HIS A 441 23.20 22.21 6.89
CA HIS A 441 24.20 21.17 7.06
C HIS A 441 25.48 21.78 7.64
N SER A 442 26.05 21.09 8.62
CA SER A 442 27.41 21.31 9.10
C SER A 442 28.22 20.03 8.91
N LYS A 443 29.52 20.06 9.25
CA LYS A 443 30.39 18.88 9.17
C LYS A 443 29.93 17.74 10.09
N HIS A 444 29.24 18.05 11.20
CA HIS A 444 28.89 17.09 12.25
C HIS A 444 27.41 17.11 12.65
N SER A 445 26.60 17.98 12.06
CA SER A 445 25.18 18.10 12.36
C SER A 445 24.38 18.44 11.11
N SER A 446 23.09 18.15 11.13
CA SER A 446 22.14 18.67 10.17
C SER A 446 20.87 19.03 10.90
N GLU A 447 20.25 20.12 10.48
CA GLU A 447 19.04 20.67 11.09
C GLU A 447 18.00 20.87 10.00
N PHE A 448 16.74 20.63 10.33
CA PHE A 448 15.61 20.96 9.48
C PHE A 448 14.43 21.37 10.36
N ARG A 449 13.51 22.15 9.80
CA ARG A 449 12.23 22.46 10.44
C ARG A 449 11.13 21.67 9.78
N GLN A 450 10.33 20.97 10.58
CA GLN A 450 9.12 20.30 10.13
C GLN A 450 7.91 21.08 10.63
N ARG A 451 6.90 21.26 9.78
CA ARG A 451 5.57 21.65 10.24
C ARG A 451 4.90 20.45 10.90
N ILE A 452 4.41 20.62 12.13
CA ILE A 452 3.71 19.57 12.88
C ILE A 452 2.57 18.98 12.01
N PRO A 453 2.46 17.63 11.91
CA PRO A 453 1.45 16.99 11.10
C PRO A 453 0.02 17.41 11.48
N GLU A 454 -0.83 17.64 10.46
CA GLU A 454 -2.19 18.14 10.68
C GLU A 454 -3.06 17.18 11.51
N PHE A 455 -2.84 15.87 11.38
CA PHE A 455 -3.61 14.85 12.12
C PHE A 455 -3.42 14.92 13.64
N LEU A 456 -2.33 15.53 14.14
CA LEU A 456 -2.11 15.70 15.59
C LEU A 456 -3.05 16.77 16.18
N TYR A 457 -3.50 17.71 15.37
CA TYR A 457 -4.43 18.77 15.77
C TYR A 457 -5.91 18.33 15.70
N GLU A 458 -6.23 17.28 14.95
CA GLU A 458 -7.59 16.75 14.83
C GLU A 458 -8.14 16.23 16.18
N HIS A 459 -7.26 15.98 17.16
CA HIS A 459 -7.60 15.46 18.47
C HIS A 459 -7.81 16.53 19.55
N GLN A 460 -7.86 17.82 19.20
CA GLN A 460 -8.10 19.02 20.02
C GLN A 460 -7.74 18.92 21.51
N LEU A 461 -8.57 18.25 22.32
CA LEU A 461 -8.37 18.03 23.76
C LEU A 461 -7.05 17.31 24.11
N ASN A 462 -6.55 16.44 23.21
CA ASN A 462 -5.35 15.64 23.43
C ASN A 462 -4.18 16.06 22.52
N SER A 463 -4.32 17.17 21.79
CA SER A 463 -3.31 17.59 20.81
C SER A 463 -1.98 17.92 21.45
N ASP A 464 -1.94 18.60 22.59
CA ASP A 464 -0.69 18.92 23.29
C ASP A 464 0.06 17.65 23.72
N PHE A 465 -0.66 16.67 24.26
CA PHE A 465 -0.10 15.37 24.63
C PHE A 465 0.45 14.61 23.41
N LEU A 466 -0.33 14.51 22.33
CA LEU A 466 0.11 13.82 21.12
C LEU A 466 1.31 14.52 20.48
N ILE A 467 1.37 15.85 20.51
CA ILE A 467 2.52 16.63 20.03
C ILE A 467 3.76 16.34 20.88
N LEU A 468 3.62 16.31 22.21
CA LEU A 468 4.74 15.97 23.10
C LEU A 468 5.29 14.56 22.81
N CYS A 469 4.40 13.57 22.66
CA CYS A 469 4.80 12.22 22.27
C CYS A 469 5.46 12.19 20.89
N TRP A 470 4.91 12.93 19.92
CA TRP A 470 5.44 13.03 18.56
C TRP A 470 6.84 13.64 18.51
N ILE A 471 7.15 14.62 19.36
CA ILE A 471 8.49 15.24 19.40
C ILE A 471 9.54 14.25 19.92
N GLU A 472 9.15 13.31 20.79
CA GLU A 472 10.06 12.33 21.39
C GLU A 472 10.28 11.07 20.56
N ILE A 473 9.31 10.75 19.68
CA ILE A 473 9.28 9.59 18.78
C ILE A 473 9.95 9.95 17.46
#